data_AF-A0A933AF11-F1
#
_entry.id   AF-A0A933AF11-F1
#
_cell.length_a   1.000
_cell.length_b   1.000
_cell.length_c   1.000
_cell.angle_alpha   90.00
_cell.angle_beta   90.00
_cell.angle_gamma   90.00
#
_symmetry.space_group_name_H-M   'P 1'
#
loop_
_entity.id
_entity.type
_entity.pdbx_description
1 polymer ?
#
loop_
_entity_poly.entity_id
_entity_poly.type
_entity_poly.pdbx_seq_one_letter_code
_entity_poly.pdbx_strand_id
1 'polypeptide(L)' 'MHRTELPSKMRLGFIVFGVLIVIEIIEYVLGVNMKGGAWPLLAVLAVIGAWPIVQYFMHFTQLWRREE' A
#
# COMPACT_ATOMS: atom_id res chain seq x y z
N MET A 1 -11.29 32.15 -7.21
CA MET A 1 -10.65 31.06 -6.43
C MET A 1 -11.10 29.73 -7.02
N HIS A 2 -10.26 29.08 -7.82
CA HIS A 2 -10.51 27.71 -8.25
C HIS A 2 -10.46 26.84 -6.99
N ARG A 3 -11.61 26.36 -6.50
CA ARG A 3 -11.62 25.31 -5.49
C ARG A 3 -11.12 24.06 -6.20
N THR A 4 -9.82 23.82 -6.12
CA THR A 4 -9.18 22.59 -6.61
C THR A 4 -9.54 21.48 -5.64
N GLU A 5 -10.81 21.10 -5.62
CA GLU A 5 -11.24 19.86 -4.99
C GLU A 5 -10.52 18.75 -5.76
N LEU A 6 -9.46 18.19 -5.18
CA LEU A 6 -8.77 17.03 -5.75
C LEU A 6 -9.84 15.99 -6.11
N PRO A 7 -9.87 15.48 -7.36
CA PRO A 7 -10.84 14.46 -7.77
C PRO A 7 -10.84 13.34 -6.73
N SER A 8 -12.00 12.82 -6.34
CA SER A 8 -12.11 11.84 -5.24
C SER A 8 -11.15 10.64 -5.38
N LYS A 9 -10.85 10.24 -6.62
CA LYS A 9 -9.84 9.21 -6.96
C LYS A 9 -8.42 9.59 -6.54
N MET A 10 -8.06 10.86 -6.70
CA MET A 10 -6.75 11.41 -6.33
C MET A 10 -6.61 11.47 -4.79
N ARG A 11 -7.68 11.81 -4.07
CA ARG A 11 -7.70 11.73 -2.59
C ARG A 11 -7.49 10.30 -2.09
N LEU A 12 -8.15 9.32 -2.72
CA LEU A 12 -7.96 7.91 -2.39
C LEU A 12 -6.50 7.48 -2.58
N GLY A 13 -5.87 7.87 -3.70
CA GLY A 13 -4.45 7.59 -3.94
C GLY A 13 -3.54 8.13 -2.85
N PHE A 14 -3.77 9.36 -2.36
CA PHE A 14 -2.99 9.93 -1.25
C PHE A 14 -3.23 9.23 0.09
N ILE A 15 -4.47 8.78 0.35
CA ILE A 15 -4.77 8.00 1.56
C ILE A 15 -4.02 6.67 1.53
N VAL A 16 -4.10 5.94 0.42
CA VAL A 16 -3.39 4.66 0.27
C VAL A 16 -1.88 4.87 0.36
N PHE A 17 -1.35 5.93 -0.27
CA PHE A 17 0.06 6.29 -0.17
C PHE A 17 0.49 6.55 1.28
N GLY A 18 -0.30 7.29 2.06
CA GLY A 18 -0.06 7.49 3.49
C GLY A 18 -0.04 6.19 4.29
N VAL A 19 -0.98 5.27 4.01
CA VAL A 19 -1.01 3.95 4.65
C VAL A 19 0.25 3.14 4.32
N LEU A 20 0.69 3.15 3.06
CA LEU A 20 1.90 2.44 2.62
C LEU A 20 3.16 2.98 3.33
N ILE A 21 3.29 4.30 3.46
CA ILE A 21 4.39 4.91 4.23
C ILE A 21 4.42 4.38 5.67
N VAL A 22 3.26 4.29 6.33
CA VAL A 22 3.19 3.80 7.71
C VAL A 22 3.64 2.34 7.81
N ILE A 23 3.22 1.49 6.86
CA ILE A 23 3.62 0.08 6.82
C ILE A 23 5.14 -0.05 6.65
N GLU A 24 5.73 0.71 5.71
CA GLU A 24 7.18 0.72 5.46
C GLU A 24 7.99 1.17 6.67
N ILE A 25 7.53 2.20 7.38
CA ILE A 25 8.17 2.63 8.63
C ILE A 25 8.16 1.50 9.66
N ILE A 26 7.03 0.79 9.79
CA ILE A 26 6.90 -0.33 10.73
C ILE A 26 7.84 -1.48 10.33
N GLU A 27 7.89 -1.85 9.06
CA GLU A 27 8.81 -2.88 8.56
C GLU A 27 10.27 -2.51 8.82
N TYR A 28 10.65 -1.27 8.54
CA TYR A 28 12.01 -0.79 8.78
C TYR A 28 12.36 -0.86 10.26
N VAL A 29 11.48 -0.36 11.15
CA VAL A 29 11.70 -0.41 12.59
C VAL A 29 11.83 -1.86 13.08
N LEU A 30 10.95 -2.76 12.65
CA LEU A 30 11.03 -4.17 13.04
C LEU A 30 12.29 -4.84 12.51
N GLY A 31 12.63 -4.60 11.24
CA GLY A 31 13.80 -5.18 10.60
C GLY A 31 15.13 -4.74 11.23
N VAL A 32 15.23 -3.48 11.66
CA VAL A 32 16.44 -2.96 12.31
C VAL A 32 16.55 -3.37 13.78
N ASN A 33 15.43 -3.49 14.50
CA ASN A 33 15.46 -3.76 15.94
C ASN A 33 15.49 -5.25 16.29
N MET A 34 15.05 -6.14 15.39
CA MET A 34 15.04 -7.58 15.64
C MET A 34 16.35 -8.24 15.20
N LYS A 35 17.11 -8.77 16.17
CA LYS A 35 18.42 -9.42 15.93
C LYS A 35 18.33 -10.79 15.24
N GLY A 36 17.13 -11.35 15.08
CA GLY A 36 16.87 -12.62 14.39
C GLY A 36 15.39 -13.01 14.44
N GLY A 37 14.93 -13.84 13.50
CA GLY A 37 13.56 -14.38 13.48
C GLY A 37 12.47 -13.43 12.96
N ALA A 38 12.82 -12.22 12.51
CA ALA A 38 11.85 -11.25 11.97
C ALA A 38 11.34 -11.59 10.57
N TRP A 39 12.05 -12.46 9.83
CA TRP A 39 11.77 -12.77 8.43
C TRP A 39 10.31 -13.18 8.15
N PRO A 40 9.67 -14.08 8.93
CA PRO A 40 8.28 -14.43 8.68
C PRO A 40 7.32 -13.25 8.91
N LEU A 41 7.60 -12.42 9.92
CA LEU A 41 6.78 -11.25 10.24
C LEU A 41 6.89 -10.18 9.14
N LEU A 42 8.11 -9.91 8.67
CA LEU A 42 8.37 -8.99 7.56
C LEU A 42 7.74 -9.50 6.26
N ALA A 43 7.82 -10.81 5.97
CA ALA A 43 7.15 -11.37 4.81
C ALA A 43 5.63 -11.14 4.82
N VAL A 44 4.99 -11.27 6.00
CA VAL A 44 3.56 -10.98 6.15
C VAL A 44 3.27 -9.50 5.96
N LEU A 45 4.09 -8.61 6.53
CA LEU A 45 3.94 -7.16 6.36
C LEU A 45 4.11 -6.73 4.90
N ALA A 46 5.09 -7.28 4.19
CA ALA A 46 5.31 -7.03 2.78
C ALA A 46 4.10 -7.44 1.93
N VAL A 47 3.43 -8.56 2.24
CA VAL A 47 2.19 -8.97 1.57
C VAL A 47 1.05 -7.99 1.85
N ILE A 48 0.92 -7.55 3.11
CA ILE A 48 -0.09 -6.55 3.50
C ILE A 48 0.16 -5.21 2.80
N GLY A 49 1.42 -4.80 2.66
CA GLY A 49 1.81 -3.58 1.93
C GLY A 49 1.61 -3.69 0.42
N ALA A 50 1.90 -4.85 -0.17
CA ALA A 50 1.72 -5.09 -1.60
C ALA A 50 0.23 -5.12 -2.01
N TRP A 51 -0.66 -5.57 -1.12
CA TRP A 51 -2.09 -5.71 -1.45
C TRP A 51 -2.78 -4.40 -1.88
N PRO A 52 -2.69 -3.27 -1.15
CA PRO A 52 -3.21 -1.98 -1.59
C PRO A 52 -2.59 -1.51 -2.92
N ILE A 53 -1.31 -1.80 -3.15
CA ILE A 53 -0.63 -1.44 -4.41
C ILE A 53 -1.28 -2.17 -5.59
N VAL A 54 -1.50 -3.47 -5.46
CA VAL A 54 -2.15 -4.30 -6.47
C VAL A 54 -3.57 -3.81 -6.76
N GLN A 55 -4.33 -3.48 -5.72
CA GLN A 55 -5.74 -3.08 -5.80
C GLN A 55 -5.93 -1.68 -6.40
N TYR A 56 -5.15 -0.69 -5.92
CA TYR A 56 -5.41 0.72 -6.20
C TYR A 56 -4.50 1.32 -7.27
N PHE A 57 -3.33 0.74 -7.53
CA PHE A 57 -2.34 1.31 -8.45
C PHE A 57 -2.06 0.41 -9.66
N MET A 58 -1.98 -0.92 -9.47
CA MET A 58 -1.61 -1.82 -10.57
C MET A 58 -2.77 -2.20 -11.51
N HIS A 59 -4.02 -1.81 -11.20
CA HIS A 59 -5.22 -2.16 -11.97
C HIS A 59 -5.36 -3.68 -12.24
N PHE A 60 -4.68 -4.52 -11.46
CA PHE A 60 -4.62 -5.97 -11.67
C PHE A 60 -6.00 -6.63 -11.53
N THR A 61 -6.86 -6.05 -10.69
CA THR A 61 -8.27 -6.45 -10.55
C THR A 61 -9.10 -6.18 -11.80
N GLN A 62 -8.70 -5.23 -12.64
CA GLN A 62 -9.34 -4.98 -13.93
C GLN A 62 -8.93 -6.01 -14.98
N LEU A 63 -7.73 -6.60 -14.88
CA LEU A 63 -7.28 -7.67 -15.79
C LEU A 63 -8.03 -9.00 -15.54
N TRP A 64 -8.50 -9.25 -14.31
CA TRP A 64 -9.22 -10.46 -13.95
C TRP A 64 -10.74 -10.35 -14.15
N ARG A 65 -11.25 -9.13 -14.31
CA ARG A 65 -12.65 -8.88 -14.64
C ARG A 65 -12.78 -9.08 -16.14
N ARG A 66 -13.31 -10.23 -16.57
CA ARG A 66 -13.75 -10.42 -17.96
C ARG A 66 -14.58 -9.20 -18.35
N GLU A 67 -14.20 -8.55 -19.44
CA GLU A 67 -15.02 -7.57 -20.12
C GLU A 67 -16.39 -8.23 -20.36
N GLU A 68 -17.41 -7.72 -19.67
CA GLU A 68 -18.79 -7.83 -20.15
C GLU A 68 -19.01 -6.70 -21.15
#